data_AF-A0A2E4MDL0-F1
#
_entry.id   AF-A0A2E4MDL0-F1
#
_cell.length_a   1.000
_cell.length_b   1.000
_cell.length_c   1.000
_cell.angle_alpha   90.00
_cell.angle_beta   90.00
_cell.angle_gamma   90.00
#
_symmetry.space_group_name_H-M   'P 1'
#
loop_
_entity.id
_entity.type
_entity.pdbx_description
1 polymer ?
#
loop_
_entity_poly.entity_id
_entity_poly.type
_entity_poly.pdbx_seq_one_letter_code
_entity_poly.pdbx_strand_id
1 'polypeptide(L)'
;MISIFANEKYLSVSWLIPWISLAYFIGGFKIFFLATASLADRTDLFVKTGFYTIIFNIILNYFLIRQFGVIGAVASTILSYLILILLLLITSKSINQFSWPIKKILHGFCIAALLITVYLGIKDLTKEYDIFIKFILLLMFPITSIFTRLIGKKEINGLKYLWNSMVK
;
A
#
# COMPACT_ATOMS: atom_id res chain seq x y z
N MET A 1 -11.09 -15.93 9.59
CA MET A 1 -10.16 -16.08 8.43
C MET A 1 -8.78 -16.53 8.89
N ILE A 2 -8.11 -15.82 9.81
CA ILE A 2 -6.76 -16.21 10.27
C ILE A 2 -6.79 -17.56 11.01
N SER A 3 -7.88 -17.89 11.72
CA SER A 3 -8.04 -19.16 12.45
C SER A 3 -8.10 -20.42 11.59
N ILE A 4 -8.32 -20.29 10.28
CA ILE A 4 -8.33 -21.43 9.35
C ILE A 4 -6.91 -21.82 8.96
N PHE A 5 -5.98 -20.86 8.95
CA PHE A 5 -4.62 -21.04 8.44
C PHE A 5 -3.54 -20.90 9.52
N ALA A 6 -3.90 -20.43 10.72
CA ALA A 6 -2.95 -20.04 11.74
C ALA A 6 -3.22 -20.75 13.06
N ASN A 7 -2.13 -21.23 13.66
CA ASN A 7 -2.15 -21.88 14.98
C ASN A 7 -2.46 -20.87 16.09
N GLU A 8 -2.82 -21.30 17.30
CA GLU A 8 -3.24 -20.39 18.39
C GLU A 8 -2.20 -19.30 18.70
N LYS A 9 -0.91 -19.64 18.60
CA LYS A 9 0.20 -18.68 18.74
C LYS A 9 0.23 -17.57 17.68
N TYR A 10 -0.36 -17.78 16.51
CA TYR A 10 -0.48 -16.74 15.49
C TYR A 10 -1.75 -15.90 15.66
N LEU A 11 -2.82 -16.50 16.19
CA LEU A 11 -4.04 -15.78 16.53
C LEU A 11 -3.80 -14.71 17.59
N SER A 12 -2.96 -15.01 18.59
CA SER A 12 -2.57 -14.06 19.63
C SER A 12 -1.82 -12.83 19.10
N VAL A 13 -1.23 -12.90 17.91
CA VAL A 13 -0.48 -11.80 17.28
C VAL A 13 -1.17 -11.22 16.04
N SER A 14 -2.42 -11.61 15.79
CA SER A 14 -3.23 -11.14 14.65
C SER A 14 -3.41 -9.62 14.60
N TRP A 15 -3.30 -8.95 15.75
CA TRP A 15 -3.36 -7.50 15.88
C TRP A 15 -2.21 -6.76 15.15
N LEU A 16 -1.13 -7.45 14.75
CA LEU A 16 -0.05 -6.86 13.93
C LEU A 16 -0.43 -6.69 12.46
N ILE A 17 -1.38 -7.48 11.95
CA ILE A 17 -1.70 -7.51 10.51
C ILE A 17 -2.11 -6.14 9.97
N PRO A 18 -2.96 -5.34 10.66
CA PRO A 18 -3.27 -3.98 10.23
C PRO A 18 -2.04 -3.09 10.10
N TRP A 19 -1.09 -3.18 11.05
CA TRP A 19 0.12 -2.36 11.05
C TRP A 19 1.09 -2.76 9.93
N ILE A 20 1.24 -4.05 9.69
CA ILE A 20 2.03 -4.57 8.56
C ILE A 20 1.40 -4.14 7.24
N SER A 21 0.08 -4.24 7.11
CA SER A 21 -0.67 -3.81 5.92
C SER A 21 -0.50 -2.30 5.68
N LEU A 22 -0.52 -1.49 6.74
CA LEU A 22 -0.24 -0.05 6.67
C LEU A 22 1.19 0.22 6.19
N ALA A 23 2.18 -0.54 6.68
CA ALA A 23 3.56 -0.43 6.21
C ALA A 23 3.67 -0.68 4.70
N TYR A 24 3.02 -1.74 4.19
CA TYR A 24 2.99 -2.04 2.76
C TYR A 24 2.23 -0.98 1.95
N PHE A 25 1.13 -0.45 2.46
CA PHE A 25 0.39 0.64 1.82
C PHE A 25 1.29 1.88 1.65
N ILE A 26 1.97 2.29 2.72
CA ILE A 26 2.94 3.39 2.69
C ILE A 26 4.06 3.06 1.69
N GLY A 27 4.71 1.91 1.85
CA GLY A 27 5.81 1.47 0.98
C GLY A 27 5.45 1.40 -0.50
N GLY A 28 4.17 1.16 -0.85
CA GLY A 28 3.68 1.17 -2.23
C GLY A 28 3.88 2.50 -2.96
N PHE A 29 3.87 3.64 -2.25
CA PHE A 29 4.06 4.96 -2.86
C PHE A 29 5.43 5.12 -3.52
N LYS A 30 6.44 4.34 -3.12
CA LYS A 30 7.79 4.39 -3.72
C LYS A 30 7.78 4.19 -5.23
N ILE A 31 6.84 3.41 -5.76
CA ILE A 31 6.73 3.08 -7.19
C ILE A 31 6.50 4.33 -8.02
N PHE A 32 5.68 5.28 -7.53
CA PHE A 32 5.40 6.53 -8.24
C PHE A 32 6.65 7.40 -8.38
N PHE A 33 7.45 7.50 -7.31
CA PHE A 33 8.69 8.29 -7.37
C PHE A 33 9.78 7.61 -8.18
N LEU A 34 9.86 6.28 -8.14
CA LEU A 34 10.78 5.51 -8.95
C LEU A 34 10.50 5.74 -10.44
N ALA A 35 9.22 5.73 -10.84
CA ALA A 35 8.83 6.05 -12.21
C ALA A 35 9.24 7.47 -12.60
N THR A 36 9.00 8.47 -11.74
CA THR A 36 9.39 9.87 -12.02
C THR A 36 10.90 10.03 -12.16
N ALA A 37 11.70 9.40 -11.29
CA ALA A 37 13.16 9.48 -11.34
C ALA A 37 13.72 8.77 -12.58
N SER A 38 13.13 7.63 -12.97
CA SER A 38 13.51 6.89 -14.18
C SER A 38 13.18 7.67 -15.45
N LEU A 39 12.05 8.38 -15.49
CA LEU A 39 11.68 9.22 -16.64
C LEU A 39 12.56 10.47 -16.79
N ALA A 40 13.29 10.84 -15.75
CA ALA A 40 14.17 12.00 -15.74
C ALA A 40 15.66 11.62 -15.86
N ASP A 41 15.99 10.36 -16.11
CA ASP A 41 17.36 9.83 -16.17
C ASP A 41 18.21 10.10 -14.91
N ARG A 42 17.56 10.25 -13.74
CA ARG A 42 18.21 10.52 -12.45
C ARG A 42 18.11 9.33 -11.49
N THR A 43 18.54 8.16 -11.96
CA THR A 43 18.60 6.95 -11.12
C THR A 43 19.66 7.07 -10.01
N ASP A 44 20.64 7.95 -10.16
CA ASP A 44 21.66 8.28 -9.16
C ASP A 44 21.05 8.77 -7.84
N LEU A 45 19.99 9.58 -7.94
CA LEU A 45 19.26 10.12 -6.81
C LEU A 45 18.47 9.02 -6.06
N PHE A 46 18.01 8.00 -6.77
CA PHE A 46 17.38 6.82 -6.16
C PHE A 46 18.40 5.97 -5.38
N VAL A 47 19.59 5.75 -5.93
CA VAL A 47 20.64 4.97 -5.26
C VAL A 47 21.03 5.64 -3.93
N LYS A 48 21.21 6.96 -3.94
CA LYS A 48 21.54 7.73 -2.73
C LYS A 48 20.44 7.63 -1.67
N THR A 49 19.18 7.88 -2.05
CA THR A 49 18.03 7.82 -1.12
C THR A 49 17.80 6.40 -0.59
N GLY A 50 17.99 5.37 -1.42
CA GLY A 50 17.97 3.97 -1.01
C GLY A 50 19.06 3.64 0.00
N PHE A 51 20.30 4.10 -0.22
CA PHE A 51 21.41 3.89 0.69
C PHE A 51 21.16 4.51 2.08
N TYR A 52 20.70 5.76 2.13
CA TYR A 52 20.31 6.39 3.40
C TYR A 52 19.20 5.61 4.10
N THR A 53 18.19 5.15 3.34
CA THR A 53 17.08 4.36 3.89
C THR A 53 17.55 3.05 4.50
N ILE A 54 18.50 2.35 3.87
CA ILE A 54 19.07 1.10 4.42
C ILE A 54 19.74 1.37 5.77
N ILE A 55 20.57 2.43 5.85
CA ILE A 55 21.24 2.80 7.10
C ILE A 55 20.22 3.09 8.20
N PHE A 56 19.22 3.94 7.91
CA PHE A 56 18.17 4.25 8.86
C PHE A 56 17.39 3.00 9.28
N ASN A 57 17.06 2.12 8.33
CA ASN A 57 16.32 0.89 8.60
C ASN A 57 17.09 -0.03 9.55
N ILE A 58 18.39 -0.21 9.36
CA ILE A 58 19.22 -1.03 10.24
C ILE A 58 19.30 -0.42 11.64
N ILE A 59 19.55 0.89 11.74
CA ILE A 59 19.63 1.60 13.02
C ILE A 59 18.30 1.50 13.77
N LEU A 60 17.19 1.83 13.11
CA LEU A 60 15.86 1.77 13.69
C LEU A 60 15.50 0.35 14.12
N ASN A 61 15.73 -0.65 13.27
CA ASN A 61 15.47 -2.03 13.65
C ASN A 61 16.28 -2.45 14.87
N TYR A 62 17.58 -2.14 14.91
CA TYR A 62 18.42 -2.51 16.05
C TYR A 62 17.92 -1.92 17.37
N PHE A 63 17.63 -0.62 17.42
CA PHE A 63 17.17 0.04 18.64
C PHE A 63 15.74 -0.34 19.02
N LEU A 64 14.80 -0.31 18.07
CA LEU A 64 13.38 -0.52 18.38
C LEU A 64 13.08 -1.98 18.69
N ILE A 65 13.70 -2.94 18.01
CA ILE A 65 13.49 -4.37 18.31
C ILE A 65 14.04 -4.69 19.70
N ARG A 66 15.20 -4.13 20.07
CA ARG A 66 15.78 -4.37 21.39
C ARG A 66 14.90 -3.85 22.54
N GLN A 67 14.21 -2.73 22.34
CA GLN A 67 13.36 -2.12 23.37
C GLN A 67 11.91 -2.64 23.37
N PHE A 68 11.34 -2.88 22.18
CA PHE A 68 9.91 -3.14 22.00
C PHE A 68 9.60 -4.48 21.31
N GLY A 69 10.61 -5.32 21.07
CA GLY A 69 10.46 -6.64 20.45
C GLY A 69 9.77 -6.55 19.08
N VAL A 70 8.71 -7.35 18.91
CA VAL A 70 7.97 -7.46 17.64
C VAL A 70 7.26 -6.16 17.27
N ILE A 71 6.78 -5.41 18.26
CA ILE A 71 6.17 -4.08 18.03
C ILE A 71 7.21 -3.13 17.45
N GLY A 72 8.42 -3.20 17.98
CA GLY A 72 9.58 -2.46 17.49
C GLY A 72 9.92 -2.77 16.04
N ALA A 73 9.85 -4.05 15.63
CA ALA A 73 10.09 -4.46 14.24
C ALA A 73 9.06 -3.89 13.25
N VAL A 74 7.78 -3.81 13.66
CA VAL A 74 6.75 -3.23 12.79
C VAL A 74 6.88 -1.71 12.74
N ALA A 75 7.11 -1.06 13.88
CA ALA A 75 7.33 0.37 13.96
C ALA A 75 8.56 0.82 13.16
N SER A 76 9.68 0.11 13.25
CA SER A 76 10.89 0.40 12.47
C SER A 76 10.63 0.31 10.96
N THR A 77 9.84 -0.67 10.52
CA THR A 77 9.48 -0.86 9.11
C THR A 77 8.61 0.29 8.59
N ILE A 78 7.56 0.66 9.35
CA ILE A 78 6.71 1.81 9.00
C ILE A 78 7.55 3.09 8.90
N LEU A 79 8.38 3.34 9.91
CA LEU A 79 9.20 4.56 9.97
C LEU A 79 10.23 4.59 8.82
N SER A 80 10.81 3.45 8.48
CA SER A 80 11.75 3.35 7.35
C SER A 80 11.09 3.63 6.01
N TYR A 81 9.87 3.13 5.79
CA TYR A 81 9.12 3.47 4.58
C TYR A 81 8.71 4.94 4.54
N LEU A 82 8.35 5.54 5.68
CA LEU A 82 8.09 6.98 5.75
C LEU A 82 9.33 7.79 5.41
N ILE A 83 10.49 7.45 5.98
CA ILE A 83 11.77 8.11 5.68
C ILE A 83 12.09 7.98 4.18
N LEU A 84 11.95 6.79 3.61
CA LEU A 84 12.17 6.55 2.18
C LEU A 84 11.30 7.45 1.31
N ILE A 85 9.99 7.49 1.60
CA ILE A 85 9.03 8.30 0.82
C ILE A 85 9.32 9.78 0.97
N LEU A 86 9.66 10.26 2.17
CA LEU A 86 10.00 11.65 2.40
C LEU A 86 11.26 12.04 1.62
N LEU A 87 12.31 11.22 1.68
CA LEU A 87 13.53 11.44 0.90
C LEU A 87 13.23 11.47 -0.60
N LEU A 88 12.50 10.47 -1.10
CA LEU A 88 12.09 10.40 -2.51
C LEU A 88 11.22 11.60 -2.92
N LEU A 89 10.36 12.10 -2.04
CA LEU A 89 9.51 13.26 -2.31
C LEU A 89 10.33 14.55 -2.41
N ILE A 90 11.25 14.77 -1.47
CA ILE A 90 12.16 15.92 -1.49
C ILE A 90 13.00 15.90 -2.77
N THR A 91 13.55 14.74 -3.11
CA THR A 91 14.38 14.58 -4.31
C THR A 91 13.57 14.64 -5.60
N SER A 92 12.35 14.11 -5.63
CA SER A 92 11.48 14.19 -6.81
C SER A 92 11.02 15.62 -7.10
N LYS A 93 10.82 16.44 -6.06
CA LYS A 93 10.47 17.86 -6.22
C LYS A 93 11.57 18.67 -6.89
N SER A 94 12.84 18.29 -6.73
CA SER A 94 13.95 19.00 -7.38
C SER A 94 14.09 18.67 -8.87
N ILE A 95 13.55 17.52 -9.30
CA ILE A 95 13.64 17.04 -10.68
C ILE A 95 12.45 17.50 -11.52
N ASN A 96 11.24 17.44 -10.97
CA ASN A 96 10.02 17.77 -11.71
C ASN A 96 8.92 18.30 -10.79
N GLN A 97 8.01 19.11 -11.34
CA GLN A 97 6.76 19.49 -10.67
C GLN A 97 5.80 18.28 -10.66
N PHE A 98 6.07 17.32 -9.78
CA PHE A 98 5.20 16.17 -9.60
C PHE A 98 3.84 16.62 -9.02
N SER A 99 2.80 16.57 -9.85
CA SER A 99 1.44 16.83 -9.40
C SER A 99 0.88 15.55 -8.76
N TRP A 100 0.83 15.56 -7.43
CA TRP A 100 0.21 14.46 -6.70
C TRP A 100 -1.26 14.31 -7.10
N PRO A 101 -1.72 13.10 -7.48
CA PRO A 101 -3.12 12.86 -7.78
C PRO A 101 -3.93 12.70 -6.47
N ILE A 102 -3.85 13.68 -5.57
CA ILE A 102 -4.48 13.68 -4.23
C ILE A 102 -5.97 13.38 -4.36
N LYS A 103 -6.63 13.94 -5.38
CA LYS A 103 -8.05 13.67 -5.67
C LYS A 103 -8.33 12.18 -5.90
N LYS A 104 -7.47 11.47 -6.65
CA LYS A 104 -7.62 10.03 -6.89
C LYS A 104 -7.34 9.23 -5.62
N ILE A 105 -6.32 9.60 -4.84
CA ILE A 105 -5.99 8.95 -3.57
C ILE A 105 -7.16 9.07 -2.58
N LEU A 106 -7.69 10.27 -2.41
CA LEU A 106 -8.82 10.54 -1.51
C LEU A 106 -10.08 9.80 -1.98
N HIS A 107 -10.33 9.78 -3.29
CA HIS A 107 -11.46 9.04 -3.84
C HIS A 107 -11.35 7.53 -3.59
N GLY A 108 -10.18 6.93 -3.81
CA GLY A 108 -9.94 5.52 -3.46
C GLY A 108 -10.11 5.25 -1.97
N PHE A 109 -9.66 6.16 -1.11
CA PHE A 109 -9.88 6.10 0.34
C PHE A 109 -11.38 6.11 0.68
N CYS A 110 -12.17 6.99 0.06
CA CYS A 110 -13.62 7.05 0.28
C CYS A 110 -14.32 5.74 -0.12
N ILE A 111 -13.95 5.13 -1.25
CA ILE A 111 -14.50 3.83 -1.69
C ILE A 111 -14.16 2.74 -0.68
N ALA A 112 -12.89 2.66 -0.26
CA ALA A 112 -12.45 1.69 0.73
C ALA A 112 -13.18 1.87 2.08
N ALA A 113 -13.30 3.10 2.55
CA ALA A 113 -14.02 3.44 3.78
C ALA A 113 -15.49 3.03 3.70
N LEU A 114 -16.17 3.32 2.58
CA LEU A 114 -17.55 2.92 2.35
C LEU A 114 -17.72 1.40 2.45
N LEU A 115 -16.87 0.63 1.76
CA LEU A 115 -16.94 -0.84 1.78
C LEU A 115 -16.70 -1.40 3.19
N ILE A 116 -15.76 -0.82 3.94
CA ILE A 116 -15.50 -1.20 5.34
C ILE A 116 -16.73 -0.89 6.21
N THR A 117 -17.37 0.25 6.01
CA THR A 117 -18.54 0.65 6.80
C THR A 117 -19.73 -0.27 6.51
N VAL A 118 -19.95 -0.63 5.24
CA VAL A 118 -20.93 -1.63 4.83
C VAL A 118 -20.65 -2.98 5.50
N TYR A 119 -19.40 -3.45 5.45
CA TYR A 119 -18.99 -4.68 6.13
C TYR A 119 -19.30 -4.64 7.63
N LEU A 120 -18.93 -3.56 8.31
CA LEU A 120 -19.14 -3.42 9.75
C LEU A 120 -20.63 -3.39 10.13
N GLY A 121 -21.51 -2.88 9.25
CA GLY A 121 -22.96 -2.88 9.46
C GLY A 121 -23.63 -4.24 9.27
N ILE A 122 -23.09 -5.10 8.39
CA ILE A 122 -23.68 -6.42 8.09
C ILE A 122 -23.00 -7.58 8.83
N LYS A 123 -21.79 -7.39 9.37
CA LYS A 123 -20.96 -8.47 9.95
C LYS A 123 -21.69 -9.32 11.00
N ASP A 124 -22.57 -8.71 11.79
CA ASP A 124 -23.24 -9.38 12.91
C ASP A 124 -24.41 -10.25 12.43
N LEU A 125 -25.02 -9.91 11.28
CA LEU A 125 -26.12 -10.65 10.64
C LEU A 125 -25.62 -11.84 9.82
N THR A 126 -24.36 -11.82 9.38
CA THR A 126 -23.84 -12.75 8.38
C THR A 126 -22.58 -13.51 8.85
N LYS A 127 -22.48 -13.80 10.15
CA LYS A 127 -21.29 -14.44 10.74
C LYS A 127 -20.88 -15.75 10.06
N GLU A 128 -21.86 -16.56 9.65
CA GLU A 128 -21.63 -17.85 8.95
C GLU A 128 -20.97 -17.66 7.58
N TYR A 129 -21.19 -16.52 6.92
CA TYR A 129 -20.72 -16.22 5.57
C TYR A 129 -19.64 -15.12 5.54
N ASP A 130 -18.98 -14.84 6.68
CA ASP A 130 -18.01 -13.74 6.83
C ASP A 130 -16.91 -13.75 5.75
N ILE A 131 -16.37 -14.93 5.44
CA ILE A 131 -15.31 -15.09 4.43
C ILE A 131 -15.86 -14.79 3.03
N PHE A 132 -17.03 -15.33 2.71
CA PHE A 132 -17.66 -15.14 1.42
C PHE A 132 -17.98 -13.66 1.15
N ILE A 133 -18.47 -12.95 2.16
CA ILE A 133 -18.75 -11.51 2.07
C ILE A 133 -17.47 -10.69 1.87
N LYS A 134 -16.37 -11.03 2.54
CA LYS A 134 -15.07 -10.38 2.31
C LYS A 134 -14.58 -10.55 0.87
N PHE A 135 -14.75 -11.74 0.29
CA PHE A 135 -14.42 -11.97 -1.11
C PHE A 135 -15.30 -11.15 -2.05
N ILE A 136 -16.61 -11.08 -1.80
CA ILE A 136 -17.53 -10.22 -2.57
C ILE A 136 -17.10 -8.75 -2.48
N LEU A 137 -16.84 -8.24 -1.27
CA LEU A 137 -16.42 -6.85 -1.07
C LEU A 137 -15.08 -6.54 -1.75
N LEU A 138 -14.15 -7.49 -1.74
CA LEU A 138 -12.87 -7.37 -2.44
C LEU A 138 -13.08 -7.25 -3.95
N LEU A 139 -13.99 -8.03 -4.54
CA LEU A 139 -14.37 -7.94 -5.95
C LEU A 139 -15.18 -6.66 -6.26
N MET A 140 -15.94 -6.15 -5.29
CA MET A 140 -16.68 -4.90 -5.43
C MET A 140 -15.78 -3.67 -5.50
N PHE A 141 -14.59 -3.71 -4.90
CA PHE A 141 -13.64 -2.60 -4.95
C PHE A 141 -13.22 -2.19 -6.39
N PRO A 142 -12.72 -3.09 -7.26
CA PRO A 142 -12.41 -2.72 -8.64
C PRO A 142 -13.66 -2.33 -9.43
N ILE A 143 -14.80 -2.98 -9.19
CA ILE A 143 -16.08 -2.66 -9.86
C ILE A 143 -16.48 -1.22 -9.57
N THR A 144 -16.58 -0.86 -8.29
CA THR A 144 -16.90 0.50 -7.85
C THR A 144 -15.87 1.51 -8.35
N SER A 145 -14.58 1.16 -8.34
CA SER A 145 -13.52 2.02 -8.87
C SER A 145 -13.63 2.32 -10.37
N ILE A 146 -14.12 1.37 -11.17
CA ILE A 146 -14.41 1.59 -12.59
C ILE A 146 -15.64 2.48 -12.75
N PHE A 147 -16.72 2.18 -12.02
CA PHE A 147 -17.97 2.96 -12.09
C PHE A 147 -17.78 4.41 -11.67
N THR A 148 -17.02 4.68 -10.60
CA THR A 148 -16.74 6.03 -10.13
C THR A 148 -15.68 6.77 -10.96
N ARG A 149 -15.14 6.14 -12.01
CA ARG A 149 -14.05 6.66 -12.86
C ARG A 149 -12.76 6.95 -12.10
N LEU A 150 -12.53 6.27 -10.97
CA LEU A 150 -11.21 6.25 -10.34
C LEU A 150 -10.19 5.64 -11.29
N ILE A 151 -10.56 4.52 -11.92
CA ILE A 151 -9.88 3.94 -13.08
C ILE A 151 -10.52 4.57 -14.31
N GLY A 152 -9.80 5.50 -14.94
CA GLY A 152 -10.29 6.21 -16.10
C GLY A 152 -10.25 5.38 -17.38
N LYS A 153 -10.88 5.92 -18.43
CA LYS A 153 -10.90 5.29 -19.77
C LYS A 153 -9.49 5.12 -20.36
N LYS A 154 -8.55 6.00 -20.00
CA LYS A 154 -7.15 5.93 -20.44
C LYS A 154 -6.45 4.69 -19.87
N GLU A 155 -6.61 4.44 -18.56
CA GLU A 155 -6.01 3.27 -17.91
C GLU A 155 -6.58 1.95 -18.50
N ILE A 156 -7.90 1.88 -18.74
CA ILE A 156 -8.56 0.70 -19.32
C ILE A 156 -8.07 0.44 -20.76
N ASN A 157 -7.94 1.49 -21.56
CA ASN A 157 -7.45 1.35 -22.94
C ASN A 157 -5.98 0.94 -22.98
N GLY A 158 -5.16 1.39 -22.03
CA GLY A 158 -3.77 0.94 -21.89
C GLY A 158 -3.67 -0.56 -21.58
N LEU A 159 -4.50 -1.07 -20.67
CA LEU A 159 -4.60 -2.51 -20.39
C LEU A 159 -5.01 -3.31 -21.62
N LYS A 160 -6.03 -2.82 -22.36
CA LYS A 160 -6.49 -3.47 -23.60
C LYS A 160 -5.40 -3.50 -24.66
N TYR A 161 -4.61 -2.44 -24.77
CA TYR A 161 -3.47 -2.38 -25.70
C TYR A 161 -2.39 -3.40 -25.33
N LEU A 162 -1.99 -3.47 -24.05
CA LEU A 162 -1.00 -4.45 -23.57
C LEU A 162 -1.46 -5.89 -23.79
N TRP A 163 -2.73 -6.19 -23.48
CA TRP A 163 -3.31 -7.51 -23.74
C TRP A 163 -3.22 -7.89 -25.22
N ASN A 164 -3.64 -6.98 -26.11
CA ASN A 164 -3.57 -7.21 -27.54
C ASN A 164 -2.14 -7.34 -28.08
N SER A 165 -1.16 -6.73 -27.41
CA SER A 165 0.26 -6.85 -27.76
C SER A 165 0.90 -8.15 -27.27
N MET A 166 0.36 -8.79 -26.22
CA MET A 166 0.85 -10.08 -25.72
C MET A 166 0.20 -11.28 -26.41
N VAL A 167 -0.99 -11.10 -26.96
CA VAL A 167 -1.74 -12.14 -27.68
C VAL A 167 -1.36 -12.19 -29.18
N LYS A 168 -0.53 -11.25 -29.64
CA LYS A 168 0.14 -11.27 -30.96
C LYS A 168 1.48 -11.98 -30.85
#